data_AF-A0A662R319-F1
#
_entry.id   AF-A0A662R319-F1
#
_cell.length_a   1.000
_cell.length_b   1.000
_cell.length_c   1.000
_cell.angle_alpha   90.00
_cell.angle_beta   90.00
_cell.angle_gamma   90.00
#
_symmetry.space_group_name_H-M   'P 1'
#
loop_
_entity.id
_entity.type
_entity.pdbx_description
1 polymer ?
#
loop_
_entity_poly.entity_id
_entity_poly.type
_entity_poly.pdbx_seq_one_letter_code
_entity_poly.pdbx_strand_id
1 'polypeptide(L)'
;MASLKRFSLVFILDYLIAFPFYLLFPVTVTGYALPNVQPLMYELNPMIYAGITTVDPLDNCFPSLHAALIFSALLVIYTTNLRRYRVFLTLVFPTIVFATLYLGVHWVTDIAAGMTLSVFTFWIANHYCEQIMDCANAAAVGIERSIGIEEMVVCTTCMCQIAVAPHLRCVKCPRCGAVIEHDVM
;
A
#
# COMPACT_ATOMS: atom_id res chain seq x y z
N MET A 1 6.87 14.38 6.03
CA MET A 1 7.24 12.94 6.15
C MET A 1 6.11 12.09 6.75
N ALA A 2 5.46 12.47 7.85
CA ALA A 2 4.39 11.68 8.47
C ALA A 2 3.24 11.29 7.51
N SER A 3 2.76 12.20 6.66
CA SER A 3 1.69 11.88 5.70
C SER A 3 2.12 10.85 4.63
N LEU A 4 3.40 10.84 4.24
CA LEU A 4 3.92 9.87 3.27
C LEU A 4 4.02 8.47 3.90
N LYS A 5 4.52 8.40 5.14
CA LYS A 5 4.54 7.16 5.93
C LYS A 5 3.13 6.53 6.02
N ARG A 6 2.14 7.36 6.37
CA ARG A 6 0.73 6.93 6.44
C ARG A 6 0.20 6.49 5.08
N PHE A 7 0.48 7.26 4.03
CA PHE A 7 0.07 6.91 2.67
C PHE A 7 0.57 5.51 2.27
N SER A 8 1.87 5.26 2.43
CA SER A 8 2.47 3.96 2.11
C SER A 8 1.89 2.84 2.96
N LEU A 9 1.70 3.07 4.26
CA LEU A 9 1.14 2.07 5.16
C LEU A 9 -0.30 1.70 4.79
N VAL A 10 -1.15 2.68 4.48
CA VAL A 10 -2.54 2.43 4.06
C VAL A 10 -2.57 1.55 2.82
N PHE A 11 -1.76 1.86 1.80
CA PHE A 11 -1.70 1.07 0.57
C PHE A 11 -1.24 -0.36 0.84
N ILE A 12 -0.19 -0.54 1.64
CA ILE A 12 0.29 -1.88 2.02
C ILE A 12 -0.80 -2.66 2.73
N LEU A 13 -1.52 -2.04 3.67
CA LEU A 13 -2.61 -2.69 4.40
C LEU A 13 -3.79 -3.03 3.48
N ASP A 14 -4.16 -2.16 2.54
CA ASP A 14 -5.21 -2.43 1.56
C ASP A 14 -4.91 -3.71 0.77
N TYR A 15 -3.67 -3.84 0.27
CA TYR A 15 -3.23 -5.05 -0.44
C TYR A 15 -3.21 -6.29 0.47
N LEU A 16 -2.62 -6.18 1.66
CA LEU A 16 -2.50 -7.32 2.58
C LEU A 16 -3.84 -7.86 3.04
N ILE A 17 -4.83 -6.98 3.25
CA ILE A 17 -6.16 -7.38 3.68
C ILE A 17 -7.00 -7.87 2.49
N ALA A 18 -6.89 -7.26 1.30
CA ALA A 18 -7.63 -7.69 0.12
C ALA A 18 -7.16 -9.05 -0.42
N PHE A 19 -5.85 -9.33 -0.36
CA PHE A 19 -5.25 -10.52 -0.97
C PHE A 19 -5.87 -11.85 -0.53
N PRO A 20 -6.14 -12.11 0.78
CA PRO A 20 -6.86 -13.31 1.20
C PRO A 20 -8.25 -13.45 0.58
N PHE A 21 -8.99 -12.35 0.33
CA PHE A 21 -10.30 -12.43 -0.30
C PHE A 21 -10.21 -12.91 -1.74
N TYR A 22 -9.21 -12.42 -2.48
CA TYR A 22 -8.94 -12.86 -3.85
C TYR A 22 -8.61 -14.34 -3.96
N LEU A 23 -7.98 -14.91 -2.93
CA LEU A 23 -7.64 -16.34 -2.91
C LEU A 23 -8.79 -17.23 -2.41
N LEU A 24 -9.52 -16.78 -1.40
CA LEU A 24 -10.48 -17.62 -0.67
C LEU A 24 -11.92 -17.45 -1.15
N PHE A 25 -12.24 -16.32 -1.79
CA PHE A 25 -13.58 -15.97 -2.22
C PHE A 25 -13.53 -15.48 -3.68
N PRO A 26 -13.40 -16.39 -4.66
CA PRO A 26 -13.36 -15.99 -6.06
C PRO A 26 -14.72 -15.41 -6.47
N VAL A 27 -14.73 -14.12 -6.78
CA VAL A 27 -15.89 -13.38 -7.27
C VAL A 27 -15.62 -12.97 -8.70
N THR A 28 -16.45 -13.49 -9.61
CA THR A 28 -16.37 -13.19 -11.04
C THR A 28 -16.78 -11.76 -11.34
N VAL A 29 -16.10 -11.17 -12.33
CA VAL A 29 -16.40 -9.83 -12.83
C VAL A 29 -17.82 -9.78 -13.43
N THR A 30 -18.51 -8.64 -13.24
CA THR A 30 -19.93 -8.50 -13.62
C THR A 30 -20.21 -8.79 -15.09
N GLY A 31 -19.30 -8.45 -16.00
CA GLY A 31 -19.48 -8.66 -17.44
C GLY A 31 -19.56 -10.13 -17.86
N TYR A 32 -19.02 -11.05 -17.07
CA TYR A 32 -19.16 -12.50 -17.29
C TYR A 32 -20.23 -13.14 -16.39
N ALA A 33 -20.58 -12.50 -15.27
CA ALA A 33 -21.55 -13.03 -14.33
C ALA A 33 -23.01 -12.64 -14.65
N LEU A 34 -23.24 -11.46 -15.22
CA LEU A 34 -24.58 -10.93 -15.47
C LEU A 34 -24.87 -10.87 -16.98
N PRO A 35 -25.93 -11.52 -17.48
CA PRO A 35 -26.26 -11.54 -18.91
C PRO A 35 -26.65 -10.16 -19.47
N ASN A 36 -27.03 -9.22 -18.60
CA ASN A 36 -27.47 -7.87 -18.97
C ASN A 36 -26.32 -6.85 -18.97
N VAL A 37 -25.11 -7.24 -18.59
CA VAL A 37 -23.93 -6.37 -18.57
C VAL A 37 -23.00 -6.81 -19.68
N GLN A 38 -22.79 -5.94 -20.67
CA GLN A 38 -21.82 -6.22 -21.72
C GLN A 38 -20.39 -6.15 -21.15
N PRO A 39 -19.55 -7.17 -21.35
CA PRO A 39 -18.16 -7.18 -20.90
C PRO A 39 -17.27 -6.27 -21.78
N LEU A 40 -17.56 -4.97 -21.79
CA LEU A 40 -16.94 -3.98 -22.66
C LEU A 40 -15.41 -3.95 -22.52
N MET A 41 -14.87 -4.17 -21.32
CA MET A 41 -13.42 -4.27 -21.11
C MET A 41 -12.79 -5.41 -21.94
N TYR A 42 -13.49 -6.52 -22.05
CA TYR A 42 -12.96 -7.78 -22.56
C TYR A 42 -13.29 -8.00 -24.04
N GLU A 43 -14.36 -7.39 -24.56
CA GLU A 43 -14.79 -7.56 -25.94
C GLU A 43 -14.30 -6.46 -26.90
N LEU A 44 -13.75 -5.35 -26.39
CA LEU A 44 -13.36 -4.21 -27.23
C LEU A 44 -12.20 -4.53 -28.18
N ASN A 45 -11.18 -5.27 -27.71
CA ASN A 45 -10.02 -5.61 -28.52
C ASN A 45 -9.37 -6.92 -28.03
N PRO A 46 -9.13 -7.90 -28.93
CA PRO A 46 -8.49 -9.18 -28.57
C PRO A 46 -7.12 -9.03 -27.88
N MET A 47 -6.34 -8.00 -28.21
CA MET A 47 -5.05 -7.72 -27.57
C MET A 47 -5.22 -7.27 -26.12
N ILE A 48 -6.26 -6.47 -25.83
CA ILE A 48 -6.55 -6.03 -24.46
C ILE A 48 -6.98 -7.23 -23.62
N TYR A 49 -7.89 -8.05 -24.14
CA TYR A 49 -8.32 -9.29 -23.50
C TYR A 49 -7.13 -10.20 -23.19
N ALA A 50 -6.34 -10.54 -24.21
CA ALA A 50 -5.18 -11.42 -24.04
C ALA A 50 -4.19 -10.85 -23.02
N GLY A 51 -3.93 -9.54 -23.04
CA GLY A 51 -3.07 -8.86 -22.08
C GLY A 51 -3.57 -8.98 -20.64
N ILE A 52 -4.85 -8.69 -20.40
CA ILE A 52 -5.45 -8.78 -19.06
C ILE A 52 -5.40 -10.23 -18.56
N THR A 53 -5.83 -11.21 -19.37
CA THR A 53 -5.91 -12.61 -18.95
C THR A 53 -4.55 -13.29 -18.77
N THR A 54 -3.44 -12.61 -19.07
CA THR A 54 -2.09 -13.13 -18.72
C THR A 54 -1.80 -13.05 -17.23
N VAL A 55 -2.42 -12.11 -16.51
CA VAL A 55 -2.15 -11.83 -15.09
C VAL A 55 -3.41 -11.82 -14.22
N ASP A 56 -4.59 -11.75 -14.83
CA ASP A 56 -5.87 -11.66 -14.14
C ASP A 56 -6.76 -12.86 -14.49
N PRO A 57 -7.16 -13.69 -13.51
CA PRO A 57 -8.06 -14.81 -13.71
C PRO A 57 -9.54 -14.41 -13.89
N LEU A 58 -9.89 -13.13 -13.80
CA LEU A 58 -11.23 -12.55 -13.94
C LEU A 58 -12.25 -12.99 -12.86
N ASP A 59 -11.75 -13.54 -11.76
CA ASP A 59 -12.52 -13.99 -10.60
C ASP A 59 -11.97 -13.49 -9.26
N ASN A 60 -11.14 -12.45 -9.27
CA ASN A 60 -10.51 -11.86 -8.09
C ASN A 60 -11.00 -10.42 -7.81
N CYS A 61 -12.26 -10.10 -8.10
CA CYS A 61 -12.71 -8.70 -8.10
C CYS A 61 -13.20 -8.16 -6.73
N PHE A 62 -13.36 -8.99 -5.70
CA PHE A 62 -13.85 -8.57 -4.37
C PHE A 62 -12.77 -8.61 -3.28
N PRO A 63 -12.58 -7.54 -2.47
CA PRO A 63 -13.15 -6.20 -2.59
C PRO A 63 -12.46 -5.40 -3.72
N SER A 64 -13.09 -4.31 -4.19
CA SER A 64 -12.51 -3.52 -5.29
C SER A 64 -11.28 -2.73 -4.83
N LEU A 65 -10.10 -3.14 -5.30
CA LEU A 65 -8.85 -2.42 -5.03
C LEU A 65 -8.78 -1.08 -5.75
N HIS A 66 -9.38 -0.99 -6.95
CA HIS A 66 -9.53 0.28 -7.67
C HIS A 66 -10.23 1.33 -6.81
N ALA A 67 -11.31 0.95 -6.12
CA ALA A 67 -12.03 1.83 -5.20
C ALA A 67 -11.24 2.08 -3.91
N ALA A 68 -10.64 1.05 -3.32
CA ALA A 68 -9.89 1.17 -2.07
C ALA A 68 -8.69 2.13 -2.22
N LEU A 69 -7.82 1.94 -3.22
CA LEU A 69 -6.59 2.72 -3.35
C LEU A 69 -6.85 4.20 -3.64
N ILE A 70 -7.78 4.51 -4.53
CA ILE A 70 -8.11 5.91 -4.85
C ILE A 70 -8.79 6.59 -3.66
N PHE A 71 -9.65 5.88 -2.92
CA PHE A 71 -10.32 6.41 -1.75
C PHE A 71 -9.33 6.59 -0.59
N SER A 72 -8.39 5.67 -0.44
CA SER A 72 -7.27 5.76 0.52
C SER A 72 -6.40 6.98 0.22
N ALA A 73 -6.05 7.18 -1.05
CA ALA A 73 -5.34 8.38 -1.48
C ALA A 73 -6.15 9.65 -1.18
N LEU A 74 -7.47 9.62 -1.39
CA LEU A 74 -8.38 10.71 -1.09
C LEU A 74 -8.37 11.04 0.43
N LEU A 75 -8.59 10.05 1.29
CA LEU A 75 -8.58 10.21 2.75
C LEU A 75 -7.26 10.79 3.25
N VAL A 76 -6.13 10.26 2.77
CA VAL A 76 -4.80 10.76 3.16
C VAL A 76 -4.58 12.19 2.67
N ILE A 77 -4.94 12.53 1.43
CA ILE A 77 -4.73 13.89 0.92
C ILE A 77 -5.56 14.94 1.68
N TYR A 78 -6.72 14.55 2.21
CA TYR A 78 -7.56 15.42 3.04
C TYR A 78 -6.91 15.79 4.38
N THR A 79 -5.91 15.03 4.83
CA THR A 79 -5.08 15.38 6.00
C THR A 79 -3.95 16.36 5.68
N THR A 80 -3.79 16.77 4.41
CA THR A 80 -2.70 17.62 3.94
C THR A 80 -3.20 18.97 3.41
N ASN A 81 -2.29 19.94 3.27
CA ASN A 81 -2.60 21.25 2.71
C ASN A 81 -2.59 21.30 1.16
N LEU A 82 -2.49 20.15 0.49
CA LEU A 82 -2.35 20.04 -0.96
C LEU A 82 -3.69 20.20 -1.71
N ARG A 83 -4.22 21.44 -1.74
CA ARG A 83 -5.55 21.75 -2.30
C ARG A 83 -5.74 21.29 -3.75
N ARG A 84 -4.74 21.47 -4.63
CA ARG A 84 -4.83 21.05 -6.05
C ARG A 84 -5.07 19.55 -6.18
N TYR A 85 -4.33 18.75 -5.41
CA TYR A 85 -4.46 17.29 -5.40
C TYR A 85 -5.77 16.83 -4.77
N ARG A 86 -6.26 17.51 -3.72
CA ARG A 86 -7.60 17.23 -3.15
C ARG A 86 -8.70 17.38 -4.18
N VAL A 87 -8.70 18.48 -4.94
CA VAL A 87 -9.68 18.71 -6.01
C VAL A 87 -9.55 17.65 -7.09
N PHE A 88 -8.33 17.38 -7.56
CA PHE A 88 -8.06 16.37 -8.57
C PHE A 88 -8.59 14.98 -8.16
N LEU A 89 -8.22 14.49 -6.98
CA LEU A 89 -8.63 13.17 -6.50
C LEU A 89 -10.15 13.09 -6.25
N THR A 90 -10.78 14.18 -5.81
CA THR A 90 -12.24 14.24 -5.63
C THR A 90 -12.98 14.09 -6.96
N LEU A 91 -12.42 14.56 -8.07
CA LEU A 91 -13.01 14.39 -9.41
C LEU A 91 -12.65 13.03 -10.03
N VAL A 92 -11.43 12.54 -9.79
CA VAL A 92 -10.96 11.25 -10.33
C VAL A 92 -11.66 10.07 -9.67
N PHE A 93 -11.91 10.12 -8.36
CA PHE A 93 -12.58 9.04 -7.63
C PHE A 93 -13.89 8.56 -8.27
N PRO A 94 -14.92 9.42 -8.48
CA PRO A 94 -16.17 8.99 -9.10
C PRO A 94 -15.96 8.56 -10.56
N THR A 95 -14.96 9.12 -11.26
CA THR A 95 -14.63 8.72 -12.63
C THR A 95 -14.09 7.29 -12.70
N ILE A 96 -13.21 6.91 -11.76
CA ILE A 96 -12.70 5.53 -11.64
C ILE A 96 -13.83 4.57 -11.26
N VAL A 97 -14.65 4.92 -10.27
CA VAL A 97 -15.81 4.10 -9.88
C VAL A 97 -16.74 3.91 -11.08
N PHE A 98 -17.09 4.98 -11.78
CA PHE A 98 -17.89 4.90 -13.00
C PHE A 98 -17.26 3.99 -14.04
N ALA A 99 -15.97 4.16 -14.34
CA ALA A 99 -15.26 3.33 -15.33
C ALA A 99 -15.30 1.85 -14.96
N THR A 100 -15.06 1.50 -13.69
CA THR A 100 -15.05 0.09 -13.24
C THR A 100 -16.41 -0.59 -13.35
N LEU A 101 -17.49 0.14 -13.07
CA LEU A 101 -18.86 -0.37 -13.19
C LEU A 101 -19.31 -0.41 -14.66
N TYR A 102 -19.04 0.65 -15.42
CA TYR A 102 -19.43 0.77 -16.82
C TYR A 102 -18.76 -0.29 -17.70
N LEU A 103 -17.49 -0.61 -17.44
CA LEU A 103 -16.74 -1.61 -18.19
C LEU A 103 -17.08 -3.06 -17.79
N GLY A 104 -17.91 -3.27 -16.77
CA GLY A 104 -18.33 -4.58 -16.31
C GLY A 104 -17.30 -5.31 -15.44
N VAL A 105 -16.36 -4.60 -14.80
CA VAL A 105 -15.28 -5.20 -14.01
C VAL A 105 -15.71 -5.50 -12.58
N HIS A 106 -16.51 -4.63 -11.96
CA HIS A 106 -16.86 -4.74 -10.53
C HIS A 106 -18.36 -4.68 -10.27
N TRP A 107 -18.79 -5.29 -9.17
CA TRP A 107 -20.10 -5.10 -8.58
C TRP A 107 -20.13 -3.82 -7.74
N VAL A 108 -21.32 -3.21 -7.57
CA VAL A 108 -21.50 -2.05 -6.69
C VAL A 108 -21.11 -2.38 -5.23
N THR A 109 -21.36 -3.62 -4.80
CA THR A 109 -20.96 -4.13 -3.48
C THR A 109 -19.44 -4.16 -3.31
N ASP A 110 -18.68 -4.46 -4.36
CA ASP A 110 -17.21 -4.50 -4.31
C ASP A 110 -16.65 -3.08 -4.08
N ILE A 111 -17.28 -2.07 -4.66
CA ILE A 111 -16.94 -0.66 -4.47
C ILE A 111 -17.18 -0.26 -3.02
N ALA A 112 -18.34 -0.58 -2.46
CA ALA A 112 -18.67 -0.29 -1.07
C ALA A 112 -17.72 -1.00 -0.09
N ALA A 113 -17.38 -2.26 -0.37
CA ALA A 113 -16.39 -3.02 0.40
C ALA A 113 -15.00 -2.40 0.29
N GLY A 114 -14.56 -2.00 -0.90
CA GLY A 114 -13.28 -1.32 -1.11
C GLY A 114 -13.18 0.02 -0.36
N MET A 115 -14.24 0.84 -0.38
CA MET A 115 -14.30 2.07 0.41
C MET A 115 -14.26 1.79 1.92
N THR A 116 -14.98 0.77 2.38
CA THR A 116 -14.98 0.36 3.79
C THR A 116 -13.60 -0.10 4.24
N LEU A 117 -12.94 -0.91 3.41
CA LEU A 117 -11.56 -1.34 3.61
C LEU A 117 -10.62 -0.13 3.75
N SER A 118 -10.72 0.82 2.83
CA SER A 118 -9.91 2.05 2.85
C SER A 118 -10.12 2.89 4.11
N VAL A 119 -11.36 3.03 4.60
CA VAL A 119 -11.63 3.72 5.87
C VAL A 119 -10.96 2.98 7.03
N PHE A 120 -11.04 1.65 7.05
CA PHE A 120 -10.47 0.82 8.08
C PHE A 120 -8.94 0.90 8.10
N THR A 121 -8.27 0.76 6.96
CA THR A 121 -6.81 0.83 6.85
C THR A 121 -6.30 2.24 7.13
N PHE A 122 -7.01 3.28 6.69
CA PHE A 122 -6.73 4.67 7.05
C PHE A 122 -6.83 4.89 8.56
N TRP A 123 -7.87 4.34 9.21
CA TRP A 123 -8.01 4.41 10.67
C TRP A 123 -6.83 3.75 11.39
N ILE A 124 -6.42 2.54 10.96
CA ILE A 124 -5.25 1.86 11.52
C ILE A 124 -4.00 2.74 11.35
N ALA A 125 -3.74 3.23 10.14
CA ALA A 125 -2.57 4.04 9.87
C ALA A 125 -2.56 5.35 10.67
N ASN A 126 -3.72 5.97 10.92
CA ASN A 126 -3.75 7.21 11.69
C ASN A 126 -3.44 7.00 13.19
N HIS A 127 -3.76 5.83 13.75
CA HIS A 127 -3.58 5.53 15.19
C HIS A 127 -2.30 4.76 15.50
N TYR A 128 -1.83 3.92 14.58
CA TYR A 128 -0.78 2.94 14.83
C TYR A 128 0.45 3.05 13.91
N CYS A 129 0.53 4.08 13.05
CA CYS A 129 1.61 4.14 12.05
C CYS A 129 3.02 4.15 12.66
N GLU A 130 3.29 4.90 13.72
CA GLU A 130 4.63 4.93 14.30
C GLU A 130 4.97 3.59 14.97
N GLN A 131 4.03 2.99 15.72
CA GLN A 131 4.23 1.67 16.34
C GLN A 131 4.50 0.58 15.29
N ILE A 132 3.71 0.57 14.21
CA ILE A 132 3.88 -0.40 13.11
C ILE A 132 5.23 -0.19 12.43
N MET A 133 5.64 1.05 12.19
CA MET A 133 6.93 1.35 11.58
C MET A 133 8.11 0.99 12.48
N ASP A 134 8.00 1.22 13.79
CA ASP A 134 9.03 0.85 14.76
C ASP A 134 9.18 -0.67 14.84
N CYS A 135 8.07 -1.40 14.88
CA CYS A 135 8.06 -2.87 14.80
C CYS A 135 8.68 -3.37 13.50
N ALA A 136 8.30 -2.78 12.36
CA ALA A 136 8.84 -3.15 11.05
C ALA A 136 10.34 -2.87 10.95
N ASN A 137 10.80 -1.73 11.48
CA ASN A 137 12.21 -1.38 11.51
C ASN A 137 13.00 -2.33 12.41
N ALA A 138 12.47 -2.68 13.59
CA ALA A 138 13.11 -3.65 14.47
C ALA A 138 13.21 -5.04 13.83
N ALA A 139 12.16 -5.47 13.11
CA ALA A 139 12.18 -6.72 12.35
C ALA A 139 13.22 -6.69 11.23
N ALA A 140 13.31 -5.59 10.47
CA ALA A 140 14.30 -5.42 9.41
C ALA A 140 15.73 -5.52 9.95
N VAL A 141 16.05 -4.79 11.04
CA VAL A 141 17.35 -4.88 11.72
C VAL A 141 17.64 -6.32 12.17
N GLY A 142 16.64 -7.03 12.72
CA GLY A 142 16.79 -8.43 13.13
C GLY A 142 17.13 -9.34 11.96
N ILE A 143 16.48 -9.15 10.80
CA ILE A 143 16.73 -9.92 9.58
C ILE A 143 18.13 -9.65 9.04
N GLU A 144 18.55 -8.40 8.92
CA GLU A 144 19.89 -8.05 8.41
C GLU A 144 20.99 -8.67 9.26
N ARG A 145 20.86 -8.58 10.59
CA ARG A 145 21.78 -9.24 11.53
C ARG A 145 21.80 -10.76 11.35
N SER A 146 20.63 -11.38 11.13
CA SER A 146 20.55 -12.83 10.91
C SER A 146 21.22 -13.28 9.60
N ILE A 147 21.30 -12.39 8.61
CA ILE A 147 21.93 -12.62 7.30
C ILE A 147 23.41 -12.17 7.33
N GLY A 148 23.88 -11.56 8.41
CA GLY A 148 25.25 -11.07 8.57
C GLY A 148 25.53 -9.75 7.83
N ILE A 149 24.49 -8.99 7.49
CA ILE A 149 24.59 -7.67 6.87
C ILE A 149 24.81 -6.65 8.00
N GLU A 150 26.07 -6.35 8.30
CA GLU A 150 26.46 -5.36 9.30
C GLU A 150 27.62 -4.50 8.80
N GLU A 151 27.58 -3.21 9.12
CA GLU A 151 28.68 -2.27 8.90
C GLU A 151 29.33 -1.86 10.21
N MET A 152 30.64 -1.62 10.16
CA MET A 152 31.42 -1.21 11.33
C MET A 152 31.58 0.30 11.35
N VAL A 153 30.91 0.97 12.29
CA VAL A 153 31.03 2.41 12.49
C VAL A 153 31.85 2.69 13.75
N VAL A 154 32.76 3.66 13.68
CA VAL A 154 33.61 4.07 14.81
C VAL A 154 32.99 5.28 15.51
N CYS A 155 32.77 5.18 16.81
CA CYS A 155 32.34 6.32 17.62
C CYS A 155 33.46 7.35 17.74
N THR A 156 33.23 8.58 17.27
CA THR A 156 34.20 9.69 17.33
C THR A 156 34.51 10.16 18.75
N THR A 157 33.63 9.91 19.72
CA THR A 157 33.81 10.35 21.12
C THR A 157 34.64 9.37 21.95
N CYS A 158 34.42 8.06 21.80
CA CYS A 158 35.05 7.05 22.65
C CYS A 158 35.85 5.99 21.88
N MET A 159 36.03 6.19 20.57
CA MET A 159 36.78 5.30 19.66
C MET A 159 36.31 3.83 19.68
N CYS A 160 35.07 3.59 20.09
CA CYS A 160 34.50 2.24 20.14
C CYS A 160 33.99 1.87 18.74
N GLN A 161 34.34 0.67 18.27
CA GLN A 161 33.76 0.07 17.08
C GLN A 161 32.37 -0.50 17.40
N ILE A 162 31.41 -0.25 16.53
CA ILE A 162 30.01 -0.65 16.70
C ILE A 162 29.54 -1.29 15.40
N ALA A 163 29.02 -2.51 15.48
CA ALA A 163 28.33 -3.17 14.38
C ALA A 163 26.90 -2.64 14.27
N VAL A 164 26.54 -2.12 13.11
CA VAL A 164 25.25 -1.48 12.85
C VAL A 164 24.62 -2.02 11.57
N ALA A 165 23.30 -2.03 11.55
CA ALA A 165 22.54 -2.30 10.34
C ALA A 165 22.71 -1.13 9.35
N PRO A 166 23.04 -1.37 8.06
CA PRO A 166 23.42 -0.31 7.12
C PRO A 166 22.33 0.74 6.87
N HIS A 167 21.05 0.35 6.94
CA HIS A 167 19.93 1.26 6.63
C HIS A 167 19.62 2.25 7.77
N LEU A 168 20.16 2.05 8.96
CA LEU A 168 19.98 2.97 10.07
C LEU A 168 20.83 4.22 9.81
N ARG A 169 20.26 5.43 9.83
CA ARG A 169 21.08 6.65 9.71
C ARG A 169 21.81 7.03 10.99
N CYS A 170 21.16 6.79 12.13
CA CYS A 170 21.62 7.23 13.43
C CYS A 170 21.67 6.04 14.39
N VAL A 171 22.81 5.84 15.07
CA VAL A 171 22.96 4.80 16.10
C VAL A 171 23.55 5.41 17.37
N LYS A 172 23.04 4.98 18.52
CA LYS A 172 23.53 5.42 19.83
C LYS A 172 24.68 4.51 20.28
N CYS A 173 25.82 5.10 20.61
CA CYS A 173 26.96 4.37 21.14
C CYS A 173 26.61 3.72 22.49
N PRO A 174 26.81 2.40 22.65
CA PRO A 174 26.50 1.71 23.91
C PRO A 174 27.43 2.11 25.07
N ARG A 175 28.62 2.65 24.76
CA ARG A 175 29.65 2.99 25.76
C ARG A 175 29.52 4.41 26.31
N CYS A 176 29.38 5.41 25.45
CA CYS A 176 29.34 6.81 25.85
C CYS A 176 27.99 7.49 25.61
N GLY A 177 27.05 6.81 24.95
CA GLY A 177 25.72 7.36 24.65
C GLY A 177 25.68 8.39 23.53
N ALA A 178 26.81 8.69 22.88
CA ALA A 178 26.86 9.60 21.74
C ALA A 178 26.04 9.06 20.55
N VAL A 179 25.27 9.92 19.89
CA VAL A 179 24.56 9.58 18.65
C VAL A 179 25.51 9.76 17.48
N ILE A 180 25.68 8.71 16.69
CA ILE A 180 26.55 8.69 15.51
C ILE A 180 25.64 8.69 14.29
N GLU A 181 25.80 9.71 13.44
CA GLU A 181 25.24 9.72 12.09
C GLU A 181 26.28 9.11 11.15
N HIS A 182 25.86 8.18 10.31
CA HIS A 182 26.71 7.60 9.26
C HIS A 182 25.96 7.63 7.94
N ASP A 183 26.72 7.71 6.84
CA ASP A 183 26.16 7.65 5.51
C ASP A 183 25.63 6.25 5.25
N VAL A 184 24.39 6.20 4.76
CA VAL A 184 23.74 4.97 4.30
C VAL A 184 24.18 4.75 2.86
N MET A 185 24.88 3.64 2.58
CA MET A 185 25.23 3.21 1.22
C MET A 185 24.01 2.81 0.40
#